data_AF-A0A6L8W9X5-F1
#
_entry.id   AF-A0A6L8W9X5-F1
#
_cell.length_a   1.000
_cell.length_b   1.000
_cell.length_c   1.000
_cell.angle_alpha   90.00
_cell.angle_beta   90.00
_cell.angle_gamma   90.00
#
_symmetry.space_group_name_H-M   'P 1'
#
loop_
_entity.id
_entity.type
_entity.pdbx_description
1 polymer ?
#
loop_
_entity_poly.entity_id
_entity_poly.type
_entity_poly.pdbx_seq_one_letter_code
_entity_poly.pdbx_strand_id
1 'polypeptide(L)'
;MPKSAYQPASRSPVTRSRAFYSVRLWSVRHSRGLERIYKLLAGVFLKLHPFWKFVGYKRAEKPVVLIEKTVKSFLFDCRMCGQCVLSDTGMSCPMNCPKSLRNGPCGGVRANGNCEVEPDMPCVWVQAWKGSRNMSAGDNILHVQPPVDHSWRGSSAWLRATAQSAEEKDAQKAEAV
;
A
#
# COMPACT_ATOMS: atom_id res chain seq x y z
N MET A 1 -17.61 -24.81 3.89
CA MET A 1 -17.05 -26.07 3.36
C MET A 1 -16.60 -26.92 4.54
N PRO A 2 -17.08 -28.17 4.68
CA PRO A 2 -16.57 -29.08 5.69
C PRO A 2 -15.08 -29.31 5.44
N LYS A 3 -14.25 -29.26 6.49
CA LYS A 3 -12.81 -29.49 6.37
C LYS A 3 -12.60 -30.94 5.90
N SER A 4 -11.81 -31.14 4.86
CA SER A 4 -11.47 -32.49 4.38
C SER A 4 -10.67 -33.25 5.44
N ALA A 5 -10.64 -34.59 5.33
CA ALA A 5 -9.84 -35.46 6.19
C ALA A 5 -8.33 -35.17 6.09
N TYR A 6 -7.89 -34.49 5.02
CA TYR A 6 -6.51 -34.05 4.84
C TYR A 6 -6.35 -32.59 5.31
N GLN A 7 -5.66 -32.41 6.44
CA GLN A 7 -5.17 -31.10 6.87
C GLN A 7 -3.63 -31.12 6.85
N PRO A 8 -2.98 -30.26 6.06
CA PRO A 8 -1.52 -30.24 6.01
C PRO A 8 -0.94 -29.81 7.36
N ALA A 9 -0.15 -30.69 8.00
CA ALA A 9 0.40 -30.50 9.35
C ALA A 9 1.30 -29.26 9.51
N SER A 10 1.90 -28.76 8.41
CA SER A 10 2.90 -27.67 8.42
C SER A 10 2.46 -26.39 7.69
N ARG A 11 1.30 -26.38 7.04
CA ARG A 11 0.75 -25.18 6.39
C ARG A 11 -0.25 -24.52 7.34
N SER A 12 0.26 -24.05 8.47
CA SER A 12 -0.44 -23.07 9.29
C SER A 12 -0.58 -21.78 8.46
N PRO A 13 -1.79 -21.21 8.30
CA PRO A 13 -1.98 -19.87 7.73
C PRO A 13 -1.20 -18.78 8.48
N VAL A 14 -0.75 -19.10 9.70
CA VAL A 14 -0.11 -18.20 10.64
C VAL A 14 1.40 -18.29 10.47
N THR A 15 1.93 -17.59 9.46
CA THR A 15 3.36 -17.23 9.41
C THR A 15 3.56 -15.75 9.13
N ARG A 16 2.58 -14.92 9.51
CA ARG A 16 2.76 -13.47 9.50
C ARG A 16 3.18 -13.00 10.87
N SER A 17 4.38 -12.43 10.93
CA SER A 17 4.93 -11.85 12.15
C SER A 17 3.98 -10.78 12.70
N ARG A 18 3.50 -11.00 13.93
CA ARG A 18 2.62 -10.04 14.65
C ARG A 18 3.34 -8.74 15.04
N ALA A 19 4.66 -8.68 14.91
CA ALA A 19 5.51 -7.60 15.44
C ALA A 19 5.08 -6.19 14.98
N PHE A 20 4.64 -6.02 13.73
CA PHE A 20 4.25 -4.71 13.19
C PHE A 20 2.73 -4.47 13.20
N TYR A 21 1.95 -5.37 13.79
CA TYR A 21 0.50 -5.32 13.72
C TYR A 21 -0.10 -4.12 14.44
N SER A 22 0.38 -3.81 15.65
CA SER A 22 -0.10 -2.66 16.44
C SER A 22 0.18 -1.34 15.74
N VAL A 23 1.36 -1.20 15.12
CA VAL A 23 1.76 -0.01 14.36
C VAL A 23 0.90 0.13 13.10
N ARG A 24 0.64 -0.97 12.38
CA ARG A 24 -0.26 -0.97 11.23
C ARG A 24 -1.67 -0.48 11.59
N LEU A 25 -2.23 -0.98 12.70
CA LEU A 25 -3.56 -0.53 13.16
C LEU A 25 -3.54 0.93 13.61
N TRP A 26 -2.45 1.37 14.25
CA TRP A 26 -2.25 2.78 14.57
C TRP A 26 -2.26 3.65 13.31
N SER A 27 -1.57 3.23 12.25
CA SER A 27 -1.54 3.94 10.96
C SER A 27 -2.94 4.09 10.34
N VAL A 28 -3.76 3.04 10.38
CA VAL A 28 -5.15 3.09 9.90
C VAL A 28 -6.01 4.05 10.73
N ARG A 29 -5.86 4.04 12.06
CA ARG A 29 -6.60 4.97 12.95
C ARG A 29 -6.20 6.43 12.70
N HIS A 30 -4.94 6.68 12.36
CA HIS A 30 -4.40 8.02 12.10
C HIS A 30 -4.31 8.36 10.60
N SER A 31 -5.10 7.69 9.76
CA SER A 31 -4.99 7.78 8.30
C SER A 31 -5.12 9.21 7.75
N ARG A 32 -5.95 10.05 8.37
CA ARG A 32 -6.09 11.48 8.00
C ARG A 32 -4.80 12.28 8.18
N GLY A 33 -4.09 12.05 9.28
CA GLY A 33 -2.81 12.71 9.54
C GLY A 33 -1.74 12.22 8.57
N LEU A 34 -1.68 10.90 8.35
CA LEU A 34 -0.76 10.28 7.41
C LEU A 34 -1.05 10.68 5.96
N GLU A 35 -2.31 10.90 5.58
CA GLU A 35 -2.68 11.43 4.27
C GLU A 35 -2.10 12.82 4.05
N ARG A 36 -2.20 13.71 5.05
CA ARG A 36 -1.61 15.06 4.98
C ARG A 36 -0.10 14.97 4.81
N ILE A 37 0.56 14.13 5.61
CA ILE A 37 2.00 13.89 5.51
C ILE A 37 2.35 13.34 4.12
N TYR A 38 1.60 12.38 3.61
CA TYR A 38 1.80 11.80 2.29
C TYR A 38 1.68 12.86 1.19
N LYS A 39 0.63 13.70 1.20
CA LYS A 39 0.45 14.78 0.22
C LYS A 39 1.58 15.80 0.27
N LEU A 40 2.04 16.17 1.47
CA LEU A 40 3.18 17.07 1.65
C LEU A 40 4.47 16.45 1.08
N LEU A 41 4.78 15.21 1.45
CA LEU A 41 5.96 14.50 0.96
C LEU A 41 5.90 14.31 -0.56
N ALA A 42 4.75 13.94 -1.12
CA ALA A 42 4.56 13.81 -2.56
C ALA A 42 4.82 15.14 -3.28
N GLY A 43 4.32 16.25 -2.74
CA GLY A 43 4.59 17.60 -3.27
C GLY A 43 6.07 17.98 -3.24
N VAL A 44 6.77 17.65 -2.15
CA VAL A 44 8.22 17.88 -2.02
C VAL A 44 9.00 17.02 -3.02
N PHE A 45 8.69 15.73 -3.13
CA PHE A 45 9.35 14.81 -4.07
C PHE A 45 9.16 15.26 -5.51
N LEU A 46 7.97 15.76 -5.86
CA LEU A 46 7.66 16.28 -7.18
C LEU A 46 8.40 17.58 -7.50
N LYS A 47 8.61 18.47 -6.52
CA LYS A 47 9.50 19.63 -6.69
C LYS A 47 10.95 19.22 -6.87
N LEU A 48 11.38 18.12 -6.25
CA LEU A 48 12.71 17.53 -6.43
C LEU A 48 12.84 16.70 -7.72
N HIS A 49 11.78 16.55 -8.53
CA HIS A 49 11.82 15.83 -9.81
C HIS A 49 13.00 16.20 -10.73
N PRO A 50 13.31 17.49 -10.96
CA PRO A 50 14.44 17.87 -11.79
C PRO A 50 15.78 17.36 -11.26
N PHE A 51 15.93 17.29 -9.94
CA PHE A 51 17.13 16.74 -9.30
C PHE A 51 17.24 15.23 -9.52
N TRP A 52 16.15 14.47 -9.39
CA TRP A 52 16.15 13.03 -9.69
C TRP A 52 16.50 12.75 -11.16
N LYS A 53 16.02 13.59 -12.08
CA LYS A 53 16.38 13.52 -13.51
C LYS A 53 17.86 13.82 -13.75
N PHE A 54 18.41 14.81 -13.05
CA PHE A 54 19.83 15.17 -13.13
C PHE A 54 20.77 14.08 -12.60
N VAL A 55 20.50 13.55 -11.40
CA VAL A 55 21.31 12.47 -10.79
C VAL A 55 21.12 11.14 -11.54
N GLY A 56 19.94 10.94 -12.10
CA GLY A 56 19.49 9.71 -12.76
C GLY A 56 18.80 8.77 -11.77
N TYR A 57 17.59 8.34 -12.14
CA TYR A 57 16.73 7.47 -11.33
C TYR A 57 17.43 6.19 -10.85
N LYS A 58 18.24 5.56 -11.71
CA LYS A 58 18.99 4.33 -11.38
C LYS A 58 19.97 4.54 -10.20
N ARG A 59 20.57 5.72 -10.08
CA ARG A 59 21.52 6.03 -8.99
C ARG A 59 20.79 6.39 -7.70
N ALA A 60 19.69 7.12 -7.82
CA ALA A 60 18.86 7.51 -6.68
C ALA A 60 18.05 6.34 -6.09
N GLU A 61 17.79 5.28 -6.86
CA GLU A 61 16.91 4.19 -6.45
C GLU A 61 17.40 3.45 -5.20
N LYS A 62 18.65 2.98 -5.16
CA LYS A 62 19.17 2.18 -4.03
C LYS A 62 18.99 2.88 -2.66
N PRO A 63 19.44 4.13 -2.46
CA PRO A 63 19.24 4.80 -1.18
C PRO A 63 17.76 5.07 -0.88
N VAL A 64 16.97 5.45 -1.88
CA VAL A 64 15.54 5.70 -1.69
C VAL A 64 14.79 4.42 -1.32
N VAL A 65 15.09 3.29 -1.95
CA VAL A 65 14.51 1.98 -1.62
C VAL A 65 14.83 1.59 -0.18
N LEU A 66 16.05 1.85 0.31
CA LEU A 66 16.42 1.55 1.70
C LEU A 66 15.56 2.35 2.70
N ILE A 67 15.44 3.66 2.47
CA ILE A 67 14.61 4.55 3.30
C ILE A 67 13.15 4.14 3.21
N GLU A 68 12.64 3.95 1.99
CA GLU A 68 11.26 3.56 1.71
C GLU A 68 10.92 2.24 2.39
N LYS A 69 11.78 1.23 2.26
CA LYS A 69 11.59 -0.08 2.89
C LYS A 69 11.54 0.05 4.39
N THR A 70 12.45 0.80 5.00
CA THR A 70 12.52 0.96 6.46
C THR A 70 11.27 1.63 7.00
N VAL A 71 10.91 2.79 6.43
CA VAL A 71 9.74 3.58 6.85
C VAL A 71 8.44 2.82 6.59
N LYS A 72 8.25 2.27 5.38
CA LYS A 72 6.98 1.61 5.01
C LYS A 72 6.80 0.25 5.67
N SER A 73 7.89 -0.51 5.89
CA SER A 73 7.78 -1.79 6.60
C SER A 73 7.37 -1.57 8.05
N PHE A 74 7.96 -0.56 8.70
CA PHE A 74 7.61 -0.22 10.08
C PHE A 74 6.18 0.28 10.23
N LEU A 75 5.76 1.26 9.42
CA LEU A 75 4.45 1.91 9.59
C LEU A 75 3.27 1.08 9.06
N PHE A 76 3.46 0.33 7.97
CA PHE A 76 2.35 -0.27 7.21
C PHE A 76 2.48 -1.79 7.01
N ASP A 77 3.53 -2.42 7.55
CA ASP A 77 3.93 -3.80 7.20
C ASP A 77 4.02 -3.97 5.66
N CYS A 78 4.72 -3.04 5.00
CA CYS A 78 4.84 -3.03 3.54
C CYS A 78 5.62 -4.24 3.02
N ARG A 79 5.14 -4.85 1.93
CA ARG A 79 5.76 -6.01 1.26
C ARG A 79 6.60 -5.63 0.03
N MET A 80 6.87 -4.34 -0.18
CA MET A 80 7.66 -3.80 -1.27
C MET A 80 7.24 -4.33 -2.65
N CYS A 81 5.94 -4.25 -2.97
CA CYS A 81 5.43 -4.63 -4.30
C CYS A 81 5.78 -3.63 -5.41
N GLY A 82 6.37 -2.48 -5.09
CA GLY A 82 6.73 -1.42 -6.04
C GLY A 82 5.55 -0.52 -6.46
N GLN A 83 4.30 -0.93 -6.24
CA GLN A 83 3.10 -0.15 -6.62
C GLN A 83 2.27 0.18 -5.38
N CYS A 84 2.59 1.31 -4.75
CA CYS A 84 1.98 1.73 -3.49
C CYS A 84 0.60 2.35 -3.71
N VAL A 85 -0.41 1.90 -2.95
CA VAL A 85 -1.80 2.41 -2.99
C VAL A 85 -2.32 2.85 -1.62
N LEU A 86 -1.44 3.13 -0.68
CA LEU A 86 -1.83 3.49 0.70
C LEU A 86 -2.72 4.74 0.76
N SER A 87 -2.55 5.67 -0.18
CA SER A 87 -3.38 6.86 -0.34
C SER A 87 -4.83 6.55 -0.71
N ASP A 88 -5.07 5.39 -1.32
CA ASP A 88 -6.41 4.98 -1.75
C ASP A 88 -7.01 3.98 -0.76
N THR A 89 -6.16 3.17 -0.12
CA THR A 89 -6.60 2.09 0.77
C THR A 89 -6.55 2.45 2.25
N GLY A 90 -6.74 3.72 2.61
CA GLY A 90 -6.91 4.11 4.01
C GLY A 90 -5.69 3.87 4.89
N MET A 91 -4.47 3.96 4.32
CA MET A 91 -3.22 3.60 4.99
C MET A 91 -3.10 2.12 5.41
N SER A 92 -3.94 1.24 4.84
CA SER A 92 -3.84 -0.22 5.00
C SER A 92 -3.22 -0.84 3.75
N CYS A 93 -2.06 -1.49 3.87
CA CYS A 93 -1.39 -2.10 2.72
C CYS A 93 -2.13 -3.39 2.26
N PRO A 94 -2.65 -3.46 1.02
CA PRO A 94 -3.40 -4.63 0.53
C PRO A 94 -2.54 -5.89 0.38
N MET A 95 -1.21 -5.76 0.26
CA MET A 95 -0.29 -6.90 0.20
C MET A 95 -0.20 -7.68 1.51
N ASN A 96 -0.81 -7.18 2.59
CA ASN A 96 -1.02 -7.91 3.83
C ASN A 96 -2.24 -8.83 3.78
N CYS A 97 -3.03 -8.82 2.72
CA CYS A 97 -4.08 -9.81 2.50
C CYS A 97 -3.43 -11.16 2.16
N PRO A 98 -3.86 -12.29 2.74
CA PRO A 98 -3.33 -13.62 2.37
C PRO A 98 -3.53 -13.93 0.88
N LYS A 99 -4.60 -13.36 0.30
CA LYS A 99 -4.94 -13.47 -1.12
C LYS A 99 -4.27 -12.39 -2.00
N SER A 100 -3.50 -11.48 -1.41
CA SER A 100 -2.85 -10.35 -2.12
C SER A 100 -3.79 -9.50 -2.99
N LEU A 101 -5.06 -9.38 -2.60
CA LEU A 101 -6.07 -8.64 -3.34
C LEU A 101 -5.93 -7.12 -3.09
N ARG A 102 -5.72 -6.34 -4.16
CA ARG A 102 -5.71 -4.86 -4.14
C ARG A 102 -7.09 -4.25 -4.15
N ASN A 103 -8.00 -4.86 -4.89
CA ASN A 103 -9.40 -4.46 -4.97
C ASN A 103 -10.22 -5.40 -4.07
N GLY A 104 -11.04 -4.86 -3.19
CA GLY A 104 -11.91 -5.64 -2.31
C GLY A 104 -13.39 -5.32 -2.47
N PRO A 105 -14.26 -5.88 -1.61
CA PRO A 105 -14.02 -7.03 -0.72
C PRO A 105 -14.05 -8.38 -1.47
N CYS A 106 -13.42 -9.41 -0.90
CA CYS A 106 -13.37 -10.76 -1.47
C CYS A 106 -14.52 -11.70 -1.04
N GLY A 107 -15.53 -11.18 -0.32
CA GLY A 107 -16.62 -11.97 0.28
C GLY A 107 -16.23 -12.80 1.52
N GLY A 108 -14.97 -13.17 1.69
CA GLY A 108 -14.47 -14.00 2.79
C GLY A 108 -14.22 -13.28 4.11
N VAL A 109 -15.04 -12.30 4.48
CA VAL A 109 -14.92 -11.61 5.77
C VAL A 109 -15.84 -12.28 6.78
N ARG A 110 -15.28 -12.71 7.92
CA ARG A 110 -16.03 -13.30 9.02
C ARG A 110 -16.93 -12.24 9.69
N ALA A 111 -17.98 -12.68 10.38
CA ALA A 111 -18.91 -11.79 11.08
C ALA A 111 -18.23 -10.87 12.11
N ASN A 112 -17.10 -11.30 12.68
CA ASN A 112 -16.28 -10.50 13.59
C ASN A 112 -15.33 -9.50 12.88
N GLY A 113 -15.37 -9.40 11.56
CA GLY A 113 -14.51 -8.53 10.75
C GLY A 113 -13.12 -9.12 10.41
N ASN A 114 -12.86 -10.39 10.76
CA ASN A 114 -11.59 -11.06 10.47
C ASN A 114 -11.58 -11.74 9.10
N CYS A 115 -10.38 -12.01 8.57
CA CYS A 115 -10.20 -12.74 7.33
C CYS A 115 -10.68 -14.20 7.47
N GLU A 116 -11.21 -14.84 6.43
CA GLU A 116 -11.55 -16.27 6.44
C GLU A 116 -10.31 -17.19 6.51
N VAL A 117 -9.21 -16.79 5.85
CA VAL A 117 -8.00 -17.60 5.73
C VAL A 117 -7.19 -17.58 7.02
N GLU A 118 -7.11 -16.40 7.65
CA GLU A 118 -6.40 -16.18 8.91
C GLU A 118 -7.40 -15.66 9.97
N PRO A 119 -7.98 -16.54 10.82
CA PRO A 119 -9.03 -16.16 11.79
C PRO A 119 -8.65 -15.11 12.81
N ASP A 120 -7.37 -15.03 13.18
CA ASP A 120 -6.89 -14.08 14.17
C ASP A 120 -6.54 -12.71 13.56
N MET A 121 -6.58 -12.58 12.23
CA MET A 121 -6.23 -11.35 11.53
C MET A 121 -7.49 -10.59 11.10
N PRO A 122 -7.65 -9.30 11.46
CA PRO A 122 -8.66 -8.45 10.86
C PRO A 122 -8.48 -8.35 9.36
N CYS A 123 -9.60 -8.40 8.65
CA CYS A 123 -9.60 -8.28 7.21
C CYS A 123 -8.94 -6.96 6.78
N VAL A 124 -7.93 -7.06 5.93
CA VAL A 124 -7.16 -5.91 5.43
C VAL A 124 -8.05 -4.91 4.71
N TRP A 125 -9.07 -5.38 3.97
CA TRP A 125 -10.04 -4.52 3.29
C TRP A 125 -10.98 -3.80 4.26
N VAL A 126 -11.41 -4.47 5.34
CA VAL A 126 -12.19 -3.80 6.41
C VAL A 126 -11.38 -2.68 7.05
N GLN A 127 -10.09 -2.91 7.29
CA GLN A 127 -9.19 -1.88 7.81
C GLN A 127 -8.97 -0.76 6.78
N ALA A 128 -8.79 -1.09 5.50
CA ALA A 128 -8.67 -0.11 4.43
C ALA A 128 -9.92 0.78 4.35
N TRP A 129 -11.11 0.18 4.40
CA TRP A 129 -12.38 0.90 4.41
C TRP A 129 -12.46 1.85 5.61
N LYS A 130 -12.21 1.37 6.83
CA LYS A 130 -12.19 2.20 8.04
C LYS A 130 -11.22 3.38 7.92
N GLY A 131 -10.00 3.12 7.45
CA GLY A 131 -9.00 4.17 7.24
C GLY A 131 -9.40 5.17 6.17
N SER A 132 -10.01 4.70 5.07
CA SER A 132 -10.46 5.57 3.97
C SER A 132 -11.54 6.54 4.43
N ARG A 133 -12.46 6.12 5.30
CA ARG A 133 -13.53 6.98 5.83
C ARG A 133 -13.00 8.11 6.71
N ASN A 134 -11.79 7.98 7.26
CA ASN A 134 -11.14 9.05 8.01
C ASN A 134 -10.37 10.04 7.10
N MET A 135 -10.03 9.62 5.89
CA MET A 135 -9.26 10.42 4.92
C MET A 135 -10.15 11.41 4.17
N SER A 136 -9.55 12.49 3.66
CA SER A 136 -10.22 13.46 2.79
C SER A 136 -10.50 12.89 1.41
N ALA A 137 -9.54 12.16 0.81
CA ALA A 137 -9.73 11.43 -0.44
C ALA A 137 -10.25 10.00 -0.20
N GLY A 138 -11.21 9.85 0.72
CA GLY A 138 -11.68 8.54 1.17
C GLY A 138 -12.34 7.70 0.08
N ASP A 139 -12.92 8.32 -0.94
CA ASP A 139 -13.62 7.62 -2.03
C ASP A 139 -12.68 7.01 -3.07
N ASN A 140 -11.37 7.35 -3.02
CA ASN A 140 -10.36 6.71 -3.87
C ASN A 140 -10.28 5.20 -3.67
N ILE A 141 -10.76 4.67 -2.53
CA ILE A 141 -10.83 3.23 -2.29
C ILE A 141 -11.72 2.50 -3.30
N LEU A 142 -12.64 3.21 -3.97
CA LEU A 142 -13.52 2.69 -5.00
C LEU A 142 -12.84 2.67 -6.39
N HIS A 143 -11.71 3.36 -6.55
CA HIS A 143 -10.97 3.35 -7.80
C HIS A 143 -10.33 1.97 -8.01
N VAL A 144 -10.73 1.33 -9.11
CA VAL A 144 -10.23 0.01 -9.47
C VAL A 144 -8.74 0.12 -9.81
N GLN A 145 -7.93 -0.56 -9.01
CA GLN A 145 -6.48 -0.58 -9.19
C GLN A 145 -6.10 -1.63 -10.23
N PRO A 146 -5.12 -1.34 -11.12
CA PRO A 146 -4.62 -2.33 -12.05
C PRO A 146 -3.95 -3.50 -11.29
N PRO A 147 -3.85 -4.68 -11.93
CA PRO A 147 -3.08 -5.80 -11.41
C PRO A 147 -1.66 -5.38 -11.01
N VAL A 148 -1.13 -6.02 -9.96
CA VAL A 148 0.26 -5.75 -9.55
C VAL A 148 1.21 -6.31 -10.59
N ASP A 149 2.13 -5.49 -11.06
CA ASP A 149 3.29 -5.95 -11.80
C ASP A 149 4.35 -6.44 -10.82
N HIS A 150 4.52 -7.76 -10.75
CA HIS A 150 5.47 -8.40 -9.85
C HIS A 150 6.93 -8.21 -10.26
N SER A 151 7.22 -7.78 -11.50
CA SER A 151 8.59 -7.46 -11.92
C SER A 151 9.17 -6.26 -11.17
N TRP A 152 8.31 -5.42 -10.59
CA TRP A 152 8.71 -4.21 -9.86
C TRP A 152 8.95 -4.46 -8.37
N ARG A 153 8.86 -5.71 -7.92
CA ARG A 153 9.05 -6.06 -6.51
C ARG A 153 10.44 -5.64 -6.04
N GLY A 154 10.50 -4.93 -4.91
CA GLY A 154 11.74 -4.41 -4.34
C GLY A 154 12.21 -3.06 -4.91
N SER A 155 11.55 -2.52 -5.95
CA SER A 155 11.82 -1.18 -6.48
C SER A 155 11.12 -0.08 -5.66
N SER A 156 11.51 1.19 -5.88
CA SER A 156 10.92 2.32 -5.17
C SER A 156 9.56 2.71 -5.76
N ALA A 157 8.51 2.70 -4.93
CA ALA A 157 7.22 3.25 -5.33
C ALA A 157 7.19 4.79 -5.26
N TRP A 158 8.03 5.42 -4.43
CA TRP A 158 8.10 6.88 -4.34
C TRP A 158 8.67 7.53 -5.61
N LEU A 159 9.79 7.03 -6.11
CA LEU A 159 10.40 7.57 -7.34
C LEU A 159 9.46 7.39 -8.54
N ARG A 160 8.77 6.25 -8.59
CA ARG A 160 7.79 5.94 -9.63
C ARG A 160 6.58 6.88 -9.59
N ALA A 161 5.94 7.02 -8.43
CA ALA A 161 4.81 7.94 -8.27
C ALA A 161 5.22 9.37 -8.64
N THR A 162 6.45 9.78 -8.28
CA THR A 162 6.99 11.09 -8.65
C THR A 162 7.17 11.25 -10.16
N ALA A 163 7.66 10.21 -10.85
CA ALA A 163 7.81 10.22 -12.30
C ALA A 163 6.44 10.31 -13.00
N GLN A 164 5.48 9.48 -12.59
CA GLN A 164 4.11 9.48 -13.13
C GLN A 164 3.42 10.84 -12.94
N SER A 165 3.47 11.40 -11.73
CA SER A 165 2.90 12.73 -11.48
C SER A 165 3.62 13.87 -12.19
N ALA A 166 4.89 13.70 -12.58
CA ALA A 166 5.59 14.67 -13.42
C ALA A 166 5.14 14.57 -14.88
N GLU A 167 5.03 13.34 -15.41
CA GLU A 167 4.50 13.07 -16.75
C GLU A 167 3.07 13.59 -16.91
N GLU A 168 2.19 13.34 -15.94
CA GLU A 168 0.82 13.87 -15.91
C GLU A 168 0.79 15.41 -15.94
N LYS A 169 1.66 16.06 -15.16
CA LYS A 169 1.76 17.53 -15.14
C LYS A 169 2.25 18.11 -16.46
N ASP A 170 3.21 17.45 -17.09
CA ASP A 170 3.76 17.91 -18.36
C ASP A 170 2.75 17.70 -19.51
N ALA A 171 1.99 16.60 -19.49
CA ALA A 171 0.87 16.37 -20.40
C ALA A 171 -0.23 17.44 -20.24
N GLN A 172 -0.65 17.74 -19.01
CA GLN A 172 -1.64 18.79 -18.72
C GLN A 172 -1.19 20.18 -19.21
N LYS A 173 0.10 20.50 -19.09
CA LYS A 173 0.64 21.75 -19.62
C LYS A 173 0.62 21.78 -21.15
N ALA A 174 0.94 20.66 -21.80
CA ALA A 174 0.94 20.57 -23.26
C ALA A 174 -0.48 20.70 -23.84
N GLU A 175 -1.50 20.19 -23.14
CA GLU A 175 -2.91 20.35 -23.53
C GLU A 175 -3.45 21.77 -23.30
N ALA A 176 -2.82 22.55 -22.40
CA ALA A 176 -3.23 23.90 -22.06
C ALA A 176 -2.59 25.00 -22.94
N VAL A 177 -1.71 24.63 -23.86
CA VAL A 177 -1.02 25.51 -24.83
C VAL A 177 -1.64 25.33 -26.20
#